data_AF-A0A811PLJ4-F1
#
_entry.id   AF-A0A811PLJ4-F1
#
_cell.length_a   1.000
_cell.length_b   1.000
_cell.length_c   1.000
_cell.angle_alpha   90.00
_cell.angle_beta   90.00
_cell.angle_gamma   90.00
#
_symmetry.space_group_name_H-M   'P 1'
#
loop_
_entity.id
_entity.type
_entity.pdbx_description
1 polymer ?
#
loop_
_entity_poly.entity_id
_entity_poly.type
_entity_poly.pdbx_seq_one_letter_code
_entity_poly.pdbx_strand_id
1 'polypeptide(L)'
;MTKIDHMFVSTDWLEIFPRTHLQALVSLGSDHCALFLQGDVALDLYRGFRFETYWASMPGFSDMVQEEWNEVANAHDDILRIHVKLLRTAKALKNWR
;
A
#
# COMPACT_ATOMS: atom_id res chain seq x y z
N MET A 1 -11.00 -3.82 -20.68
CA MET A 1 -10.19 -2.64 -21.02
C MET A 1 -8.73 -3.06 -20.96
N THR A 2 -8.04 -3.15 -22.09
CA THR A 2 -6.66 -3.62 -22.19
C THR A 2 -5.70 -2.47 -21.91
N LYS A 3 -4.74 -2.66 -20.99
CA LYS A 3 -3.69 -1.68 -20.70
C LYS A 3 -2.56 -1.84 -21.73
N ILE A 4 -2.61 -1.06 -22.81
CA ILE A 4 -1.64 -1.11 -23.91
C ILE A 4 -0.65 0.05 -23.91
N ASP A 5 -0.99 1.16 -23.25
CA ASP A 5 -0.11 2.30 -23.10
C ASP A 5 0.87 2.08 -21.93
N HIS A 6 2.17 2.20 -22.21
CA HIS A 6 3.25 1.95 -21.25
C HIS A 6 4.27 3.09 -21.27
N MET A 7 4.89 3.35 -20.11
CA MET A 7 6.04 4.25 -19.99
C MET A 7 7.17 3.51 -19.28
N PHE A 8 8.38 3.59 -19.84
CA PHE A 8 9.59 3.01 -19.26
C PHE A 8 10.50 4.15 -18.80
N VAL A 9 11.10 3.98 -17.62
CA VAL A 9 12.06 4.92 -17.05
C VAL A 9 13.32 4.17 -16.65
N SER A 10 14.47 4.84 -16.73
CA SER A 10 15.73 4.29 -16.22
C SER A 10 15.73 4.28 -14.69
N THR A 11 16.57 3.44 -14.11
CA THR A 11 16.87 3.43 -12.67
C THR A 11 17.37 4.80 -12.21
N ASP A 12 18.30 5.39 -12.97
CA ASP A 12 18.91 6.69 -12.67
C ASP A 12 17.85 7.80 -12.61
N TRP A 13 16.82 7.72 -13.46
CA TRP A 13 15.72 8.68 -13.44
C TRP A 13 14.85 8.53 -12.18
N LEU A 14 14.61 7.30 -11.71
CA LEU A 14 13.90 7.03 -10.46
C LEU A 14 14.69 7.49 -9.22
N GLU A 15 16.02 7.48 -9.29
CA GLU A 15 16.87 8.03 -8.22
C GLU A 15 16.75 9.55 -8.13
N ILE A 16 16.70 10.24 -9.29
CA ILE A 16 16.53 11.69 -9.35
C ILE A 16 15.09 12.10 -8.95
N PHE A 17 14.09 11.32 -9.37
CA PHE A 17 12.67 11.58 -9.10
C PHE A 17 12.02 10.43 -8.32
N PRO A 18 12.36 10.25 -7.03
CA PRO A 18 11.85 9.13 -6.23
C PRO A 18 10.34 9.23 -5.97
N ARG A 19 9.77 10.43 -6.10
CA ARG A 19 8.33 10.70 -5.98
C ARG A 19 7.70 10.89 -7.35
N THR A 20 7.56 9.79 -8.05
CA THR A 20 6.99 9.78 -9.40
C THR A 20 5.54 9.35 -9.39
N HIS A 21 4.71 10.04 -10.16
CA HIS A 21 3.30 9.72 -10.37
C HIS A 21 3.01 9.56 -11.87
N LEU A 22 2.44 8.43 -12.26
CA LEU A 22 1.98 8.17 -13.62
C LEU A 22 0.46 8.22 -13.65
N GLN A 23 -0.10 9.14 -14.43
CA GLN A 23 -1.53 9.28 -14.61
C GLN A 23 -1.93 9.06 -16.07
N ALA A 24 -3.07 8.39 -16.27
CA ALA A 24 -3.72 8.29 -17.56
C ALA A 24 -4.67 9.49 -17.73
N LEU A 25 -4.42 10.34 -18.74
CA LEU A 25 -5.23 11.49 -19.09
C LEU A 25 -6.34 11.04 -20.05
N VAL A 26 -7.55 10.93 -19.52
CA VAL A 26 -8.72 10.50 -20.31
C VAL A 26 -8.95 11.47 -21.47
N SER A 27 -9.01 10.93 -22.68
CA SER A 27 -9.41 11.66 -23.88
C SER A 27 -10.80 11.19 -24.32
N LEU A 28 -11.75 12.12 -24.47
CA LEU A 28 -13.02 11.81 -25.13
C LEU A 28 -12.76 11.69 -26.64
N GLY A 29 -12.61 10.47 -27.14
CA GLY A 29 -12.58 10.21 -28.59
C GLY A 29 -11.38 9.41 -29.11
N SER A 30 -10.52 8.88 -28.24
CA SER A 30 -9.48 7.93 -28.61
C SER A 30 -9.65 6.62 -27.86
N ASP A 31 -9.32 5.52 -28.52
CA ASP A 31 -9.12 4.20 -27.93
C ASP A 31 -7.78 4.09 -27.16
N HIS A 32 -6.91 5.09 -27.31
CA HIS A 32 -5.67 5.28 -26.54
C HIS A 32 -5.81 6.39 -25.49
N CYS A 33 -5.03 6.27 -24.41
CA CYS A 33 -5.02 7.25 -23.32
C CYS A 33 -3.63 7.89 -23.22
N ALA A 34 -3.55 9.22 -23.17
CA ALA A 34 -2.27 9.90 -22.99
C ALA A 34 -1.74 9.63 -21.58
N LEU A 35 -0.47 9.26 -21.46
CA LEU A 35 0.19 9.04 -20.18
C LEU A 35 0.96 10.28 -19.75
N PHE A 36 0.74 10.75 -18.52
CA PHE A 36 1.45 11.86 -17.91
C PHE A 36 2.29 11.36 -16.74
N LEU A 37 3.61 11.42 -16.90
CA LEU A 37 4.56 11.12 -15.83
C LEU A 37 5.05 12.42 -15.22
N GLN A 38 4.80 12.56 -13.93
CA GLN A 38 5.27 13.71 -13.16
C GLN A 38 6.31 13.23 -12.15
N GLY A 39 7.49 13.83 -12.20
CA GLY A 39 8.53 13.67 -11.18
C GLY A 39 8.35 14.68 -10.04
N ASP A 40 9.01 14.39 -8.91
CA ASP A 40 9.06 15.23 -7.71
C ASP A 40 7.68 15.74 -7.23
N VAL A 41 6.68 14.86 -7.31
CA VAL A 41 5.33 15.20 -6.86
C VAL A 41 5.32 15.22 -5.34
N ALA A 42 4.75 16.26 -4.75
CA ALA A 42 4.35 16.26 -3.35
C ALA A 42 3.16 15.30 -3.16
N LEU A 43 3.42 14.01 -3.29
CA LEU A 43 2.43 12.97 -3.00
C LEU A 43 2.26 12.93 -1.49
N ASP A 44 1.08 13.31 -1.02
CA ASP A 44 0.67 12.99 0.33
C ASP A 44 0.30 11.50 0.37
N LEU A 45 1.34 10.66 0.28
CA LEU A 45 1.18 9.22 0.37
C LEU A 45 0.57 8.93 1.73
N TYR A 46 -0.62 8.32 1.73
CA TYR A 46 -1.27 7.89 2.95
C TYR A 46 -0.29 7.06 3.79
N ARG A 47 0.13 7.61 4.94
CA ARG A 47 1.13 6.98 5.81
C ARG A 47 0.55 5.94 6.78
N GLY A 48 -0.78 5.80 6.77
CA GLY A 48 -1.47 4.84 7.61
C GLY A 48 -1.32 3.40 7.11
N PHE A 49 -1.90 2.49 7.87
CA PHE A 49 -1.91 1.07 7.53
C PHE A 49 -2.86 0.82 6.36
N ARG A 50 -2.38 0.14 5.31
CA ARG A 50 -3.20 -0.35 4.20
C ARG A 50 -3.00 -1.85 4.11
N PHE A 51 -4.10 -2.59 4.21
CA PHE A 51 -4.11 -4.03 4.00
C PHE A 51 -4.15 -4.32 2.50
N GLU A 52 -3.29 -5.22 2.01
CA GLU A 52 -3.33 -5.70 0.64
C GLU A 52 -3.90 -7.12 0.62
N THR A 53 -4.91 -7.36 -0.23
CA THR A 53 -5.68 -8.61 -0.22
C THR A 53 -4.84 -9.85 -0.49
N TYR A 54 -3.75 -9.74 -1.26
CA TYR A 54 -2.86 -10.87 -1.52
C TYR A 54 -2.04 -11.30 -0.31
N TRP A 55 -1.90 -10.47 0.73
CA TRP A 55 -1.23 -10.87 1.97
C TRP A 55 -1.90 -12.10 2.59
N ALA A 56 -3.23 -12.19 2.50
CA ALA A 56 -3.98 -13.33 3.01
C ALA A 56 -3.62 -14.67 2.34
N SER A 57 -3.06 -14.63 1.12
CA SER A 57 -2.60 -15.82 0.39
C SER A 57 -1.12 -16.14 0.58
N MET A 58 -0.35 -15.25 1.22
CA MET A 58 1.07 -15.46 1.42
C MET A 58 1.34 -16.44 2.57
N PRO A 59 2.33 -17.35 2.43
CA PRO A 59 2.75 -18.22 3.51
C PRO A 59 3.16 -17.42 4.76
N GLY A 60 2.76 -17.89 5.94
CA GLY A 60 3.09 -17.25 7.23
C GLY A 60 2.22 -16.05 7.61
N PHE A 61 1.36 -15.55 6.72
CA PHE A 61 0.43 -14.46 7.07
C PHE A 61 -0.51 -14.84 8.22
N SER A 62 -1.13 -16.02 8.13
CA SER A 62 -2.08 -16.45 9.16
C SER A 62 -1.38 -16.67 10.51
N ASP A 63 -0.17 -17.23 10.49
CA ASP A 63 0.61 -17.50 11.70
C ASP A 63 0.98 -16.20 12.41
N MET A 64 1.48 -15.20 11.67
CA MET A 64 1.83 -13.89 12.24
C MET A 64 0.60 -13.14 12.77
N VAL A 65 -0.53 -13.19 12.07
CA VAL A 65 -1.78 -12.60 12.57
C VAL A 65 -2.23 -13.31 13.84
N GLN A 66 -2.15 -14.64 13.91
CA GLN A 66 -2.52 -15.40 15.11
C GLN A 66 -1.60 -15.10 16.29
N GLU A 67 -0.30 -15.02 16.08
CA GLU A 67 0.69 -14.68 17.10
C GLU A 67 0.38 -13.31 17.71
N GLU A 68 0.34 -12.26 16.88
CA GLU A 68 0.12 -10.88 17.30
C GLU A 68 -1.28 -10.63 17.87
N TRP A 69 -2.29 -11.34 17.33
CA TRP A 69 -3.65 -11.25 17.84
C TRP A 69 -3.83 -11.98 19.16
N ASN A 70 -3.08 -13.05 19.47
CA ASN A 70 -3.26 -13.77 20.72
C ASN A 70 -2.44 -13.19 21.87
N GLU A 71 -1.50 -12.29 21.59
CA GLU A 71 -0.78 -11.53 22.59
C GLU A 71 -1.71 -10.76 23.55
N VAL A 72 -1.37 -10.82 24.84
CA VAL A 72 -2.21 -10.26 25.90
C VAL A 72 -2.20 -8.73 25.82
N ALA A 73 -3.39 -8.15 25.69
CA ALA A 73 -3.61 -6.71 25.77
C ALA A 73 -4.17 -6.37 27.16
N ASN A 74 -3.30 -5.90 28.05
CA ASN A 74 -3.66 -5.43 29.39
C ASN A 74 -4.36 -4.06 29.29
N ALA A 75 -5.67 -4.10 29.06
CA ALA A 75 -6.54 -2.93 29.02
C ALA A 75 -7.73 -3.13 29.97
N HIS A 76 -8.18 -2.02 30.57
CA HIS A 76 -9.24 -2.01 31.59
C HIS A 76 -10.66 -2.22 31.02
N ASP A 77 -10.85 -1.97 29.73
CA ASP A 77 -12.12 -2.13 29.01
C ASP A 77 -11.89 -2.97 27.74
N ASP A 78 -12.94 -3.66 27.30
CA ASP A 78 -12.91 -4.57 26.17
C ASP A 78 -12.75 -3.85 24.83
N ILE A 79 -13.32 -2.65 24.69
CA ILE A 79 -13.15 -1.83 23.47
C ILE A 79 -11.69 -1.42 23.32
N LEU A 80 -11.08 -0.94 24.40
CA LEU A 80 -9.66 -0.59 24.42
C LEU A 80 -8.78 -1.81 24.18
N ARG A 81 -9.16 -2.99 24.71
CA ARG A 81 -8.45 -4.24 24.46
C ARG A 81 -8.44 -4.56 22.96
N ILE A 82 -9.60 -4.54 22.30
CA ILE A 82 -9.70 -4.77 20.86
C ILE A 82 -8.90 -3.72 20.07
N HIS A 83 -9.00 -2.45 20.45
CA HIS A 83 -8.26 -1.36 19.81
C HIS A 83 -6.74 -1.61 19.85
N VAL A 84 -6.20 -1.99 21.00
CA VAL A 84 -4.77 -2.33 21.15
C VAL A 84 -4.37 -3.51 20.28
N LYS A 85 -5.19 -4.57 20.24
CA LYS A 85 -4.93 -5.76 19.40
C LYS A 85 -4.89 -5.41 17.91
N LEU A 86 -5.84 -4.59 17.44
CA LEU A 86 -5.87 -4.10 16.05
C LEU A 86 -4.61 -3.30 15.71
N LEU A 87 -4.19 -2.37 16.58
CA LEU A 87 -3.00 -1.55 16.35
C LEU A 87 -1.71 -2.38 16.31
N ARG A 88 -1.56 -3.35 17.22
CA ARG A 88 -0.39 -4.25 17.24
C ARG A 88 -0.31 -5.09 15.98
N THR A 89 -1.41 -5.77 15.63
CA THR A 89 -1.50 -6.59 14.43
C THR A 89 -1.21 -5.79 13.16
N ALA A 90 -1.78 -4.58 13.03
CA ALA A 90 -1.51 -3.70 11.91
C ALA A 90 -0.03 -3.26 11.82
N LYS A 91 0.60 -3.00 12.97
CA LYS A 91 2.03 -2.65 13.03
C LYS A 91 2.92 -3.83 12.64
N ALA A 92 2.62 -5.03 13.11
CA ALA A 92 3.34 -6.24 12.76
C ALA A 92 3.23 -6.54 11.26
N LEU A 93 2.02 -6.49 10.70
CA LEU A 93 1.77 -6.60 9.26
C LEU A 93 2.56 -5.58 8.43
N LYS A 94 2.64 -4.33 8.92
CA LYS A 94 3.44 -3.28 8.26
C LYS A 94 4.94 -3.55 8.28
N ASN A 95 5.45 -4.29 9.26
CA ASN A 95 6.87 -4.64 9.37
C ASN A 95 7.22 -5.96 8.70
N TRP A 96 6.24 -6.85 8.55
CA TRP A 96 6.38 -8.14 7.89
C TRP A 96 6.52 -8.01 6.36
N ARG A 97 5.98 -6.93 5.79
CA ARG A 97 6.12 -6.58 4.36
C ARG A 97 7.57 -6.40 3.91
#